data_AF-A0A3D5L0H0-F1
#
_entry.id   AF-A0A3D5L0H0-F1
#
_cell.length_a   1.000
_cell.length_b   1.000
_cell.length_c   1.000
_cell.angle_alpha   90.00
_cell.angle_beta   90.00
_cell.angle_gamma   90.00
#
_symmetry.space_group_name_H-M   'P 1'
#
loop_
_entity.id
_entity.type
_entity.pdbx_description
1 polymer ?
#
loop_
_entity_poly.entity_id
_entity_poly.type
_entity_poly.pdbx_seq_one_letter_code
_entity_poly.pdbx_strand_id
1 'polypeptide(L)'
;MDLKEIETQSYQAVSEICREAHLHGGSLFVVGCSSSEVQGDKIGTATNVEVAEAIYRGIAKALSECGASMAAQCCEHLNRALVVERPVMEKYDLEQVNAIPQPNHAGGAFATVAYQQFADPVLVESIDARADAGIDIGGTLIGMHIHPVVV
;
A
#
# COMPACT_ATOMS: atom_id res chain seq x y z
N MET A 1 9.53 -3.05 -19.87
CA MET A 1 8.74 -3.64 -18.78
C MET A 1 7.30 -3.71 -19.26
N ASP A 2 6.65 -4.86 -19.19
CA ASP A 2 5.23 -4.99 -19.57
C ASP A 2 4.35 -4.65 -18.36
N LEU A 3 3.59 -3.55 -18.44
CA LEU A 3 2.69 -3.11 -17.37
C LEU A 3 1.62 -4.16 -17.04
N LYS A 4 1.18 -4.94 -18.04
CA LYS A 4 0.18 -6.00 -17.85
C LYS A 4 0.75 -7.17 -17.07
N GLU A 5 2.02 -7.49 -17.29
CA GLU A 5 2.73 -8.51 -16.53
C GLU A 5 2.88 -8.10 -15.06
N ILE A 6 3.27 -6.84 -14.79
CA ILE A 6 3.36 -6.30 -13.43
C ILE A 6 2.02 -6.37 -12.69
N GLU A 7 0.94 -5.95 -13.34
CA GLU A 7 -0.41 -6.02 -12.78
C GLU A 7 -0.80 -7.46 -12.46
N THR A 8 -0.49 -8.40 -13.36
CA THR A 8 -0.78 -9.83 -13.19
C THR A 8 0.01 -10.42 -12.01
N GLN A 9 1.31 -10.12 -11.92
CA GLN A 9 2.16 -10.60 -10.83
C GLN A 9 1.75 -10.00 -9.48
N SER A 10 1.39 -8.72 -9.46
CA SER A 10 0.91 -8.04 -8.25
C SER A 10 -0.41 -8.64 -7.76
N TYR A 11 -1.33 -8.94 -8.67
CA TYR A 11 -2.57 -9.64 -8.35
C TYR A 11 -2.30 -11.05 -7.79
N GLN A 12 -1.44 -11.83 -8.44
CA GLN A 12 -1.12 -13.20 -8.02
C GLN A 12 -0.48 -13.22 -6.64
N ALA A 13 0.54 -12.38 -6.40
CA ALA A 13 1.23 -12.31 -5.12
C ALA A 13 0.28 -11.99 -3.97
N VAL A 14 -0.58 -10.98 -4.13
CA VAL A 14 -1.53 -10.60 -3.07
C VAL A 14 -2.65 -11.62 -2.93
N SER A 15 -3.14 -12.23 -4.02
CA SER A 15 -4.15 -13.29 -3.94
C SER A 15 -3.63 -14.51 -3.18
N GLU A 16 -2.36 -14.87 -3.36
CA GLU A 16 -1.70 -15.94 -2.60
C GLU A 16 -1.59 -15.56 -1.13
N ILE A 17 -1.12 -14.36 -0.79
CA ILE A 17 -1.07 -13.89 0.60
C ILE A 17 -2.45 -13.91 1.23
N CYS A 18 -3.49 -13.39 0.56
CA CYS A 18 -4.86 -13.40 1.08
C CYS A 18 -5.34 -14.82 1.41
N ARG A 19 -5.03 -15.80 0.55
CA ARG A 19 -5.43 -17.19 0.74
C ARG A 19 -4.68 -17.84 1.91
N GLU A 20 -3.35 -17.74 1.93
CA GLU A 20 -2.50 -18.41 2.93
C GLU A 20 -2.59 -17.74 4.31
N ALA A 21 -2.77 -16.42 4.37
CA ALA A 21 -3.01 -15.68 5.61
C ALA A 21 -4.50 -15.70 6.04
N HIS A 22 -5.37 -16.37 5.27
CA HIS A 22 -6.81 -16.49 5.55
C HIS A 22 -7.52 -15.14 5.75
N LEU A 23 -7.16 -14.14 4.95
CA LEU A 23 -7.78 -12.82 5.01
C LEU A 23 -9.26 -12.90 4.62
N HIS A 24 -10.05 -12.05 5.24
CA HIS A 24 -11.49 -12.00 5.05
C HIS A 24 -12.02 -10.58 5.04
N GLY A 25 -13.33 -10.45 4.83
CA GLY A 25 -14.04 -9.18 4.93
C GLY A 25 -13.69 -8.44 6.22
N GLY A 26 -13.14 -7.23 6.09
CA GLY A 26 -12.75 -6.38 7.21
C GLY A 26 -11.31 -6.54 7.70
N SER A 27 -10.51 -7.46 7.16
CA SER A 27 -9.07 -7.49 7.38
C SER A 27 -8.39 -6.21 6.88
N LEU A 28 -7.26 -5.84 7.48
CA LEU A 28 -6.43 -4.70 7.07
C LEU A 28 -5.12 -5.19 6.47
N PHE A 29 -4.84 -4.77 5.23
CA PHE A 29 -3.66 -5.15 4.47
C PHE A 29 -2.77 -3.94 4.22
N VAL A 30 -1.51 -3.98 4.66
CA VAL A 30 -0.56 -2.88 4.45
C VAL A 30 0.29 -3.09 3.21
N VAL A 31 0.47 -2.05 2.40
CA VAL A 31 1.32 -2.06 1.21
C VAL A 31 2.40 -1.01 1.33
N GLY A 32 3.66 -1.46 1.28
CA GLY A 32 4.83 -0.61 1.08
C GLY A 32 5.38 -0.85 -0.32
N CYS A 33 5.58 0.20 -1.11
CA CYS A 33 6.00 0.03 -2.51
C CYS A 33 6.90 1.17 -2.98
N SER A 34 8.09 0.80 -3.44
CA SER A 34 9.04 1.67 -4.15
C SER A 34 9.02 1.35 -5.65
N SER A 35 8.36 2.19 -6.46
CA SER A 35 8.25 1.93 -7.91
C SER A 35 9.56 2.14 -8.68
N SER A 36 10.54 2.88 -8.13
CA SER A 36 11.87 3.02 -8.73
C SER A 36 12.67 1.73 -8.67
N GLU A 37 12.54 0.97 -7.58
CA GLU A 37 13.25 -0.31 -7.39
C GLU A 37 12.74 -1.40 -8.34
N VAL A 38 11.46 -1.36 -8.71
CA VAL A 38 10.86 -2.32 -9.66
C VAL A 38 11.51 -2.21 -11.05
N GLN A 39 12.05 -1.04 -11.41
CA GLN A 39 12.72 -0.81 -12.69
C GLN A 39 14.22 -1.13 -12.67
N GLY A 40 14.80 -1.45 -11.51
CA GLY A 40 16.23 -1.72 -11.35
C GLY A 40 17.10 -0.46 -11.28
N ASP A 41 16.50 0.73 -11.17
CA ASP A 41 17.21 1.97 -10.90
C ASP A 41 17.39 2.19 -9.39
N LYS A 42 18.53 2.78 -8.99
CA LYS A 42 18.83 3.09 -7.59
C LYS A 42 17.69 3.93 -6.97
N ILE A 43 17.38 3.66 -5.70
CA ILE A 43 16.51 4.47 -4.82
C ILE A 43 16.57 5.98 -5.17
N GLY A 44 15.44 6.55 -5.60
CA GLY A 44 15.20 8.00 -5.61
C GLY A 44 15.40 8.76 -6.92
N THR A 45 15.73 8.12 -8.06
CA THR A 45 16.07 8.88 -9.29
C THR A 45 14.99 8.98 -10.37
N ALA A 46 13.95 8.13 -10.37
CA ALA A 46 12.80 8.30 -11.27
C ALA A 46 11.59 7.51 -10.75
N THR A 47 10.69 8.17 -10.03
CA THR A 47 9.42 7.57 -9.65
C THR A 47 8.57 7.35 -10.91
N ASN A 48 8.14 6.11 -11.16
CA ASN A 48 7.28 5.79 -12.30
C ASN A 48 5.83 5.57 -11.83
N VAL A 49 4.94 6.48 -12.23
CA VAL A 49 3.52 6.45 -11.87
C VAL A 49 2.77 5.32 -12.60
N GLU A 50 3.08 5.05 -13.86
CA GLU A 50 2.42 3.98 -14.64
C GLU A 50 2.68 2.59 -14.03
N VAL A 51 3.91 2.37 -13.54
CA VAL A 51 4.26 1.14 -12.81
C VAL A 51 3.49 1.07 -11.49
N ALA A 52 3.42 2.16 -10.74
CA ALA A 52 2.67 2.19 -9.48
C ALA A 52 1.17 1.95 -9.70
N GLU A 53 0.59 2.47 -10.79
CA GLU A 53 -0.79 2.20 -11.20
C GLU A 53 -1.01 0.73 -11.56
N ALA A 54 -0.09 0.11 -12.30
CA ALA A 54 -0.17 -1.31 -12.63
C ALA A 54 -0.13 -2.20 -11.37
N ILE A 55 0.79 -1.89 -10.45
CA ILE A 55 0.87 -2.57 -9.14
C ILE A 55 -0.43 -2.36 -8.36
N TYR A 56 -0.89 -1.11 -8.24
CA TYR A 56 -2.12 -0.77 -7.54
C TYR A 56 -3.33 -1.54 -8.07
N ARG A 57 -3.53 -1.59 -9.40
CA ARG A 57 -4.67 -2.31 -10.00
C ARG A 57 -4.65 -3.80 -9.64
N GLY A 58 -3.49 -4.44 -9.69
CA GLY A 58 -3.34 -5.84 -9.32
C GLY A 58 -3.67 -6.10 -7.85
N ILE A 59 -3.08 -5.31 -6.95
CA ILE A 59 -3.30 -5.42 -5.50
C ILE A 59 -4.75 -5.11 -5.14
N ALA A 60 -5.30 -3.98 -5.61
CA ALA A 60 -6.66 -3.54 -5.29
C ALA A 60 -7.70 -4.56 -5.74
N LYS A 61 -7.49 -5.21 -6.90
CA LYS A 61 -8.35 -6.30 -7.35
C LYS A 61 -8.35 -7.48 -6.39
N ALA A 62 -7.18 -7.96 -5.97
CA ALA A 62 -7.06 -9.10 -5.05
C ALA A 62 -7.68 -8.80 -3.66
N LEU A 63 -7.48 -7.60 -3.13
CA LEU A 63 -8.06 -7.19 -1.85
C LEU A 63 -9.59 -7.03 -1.94
N SER A 64 -10.11 -6.52 -3.05
CA SER A 64 -11.55 -6.42 -3.30
C SER A 64 -12.23 -7.80 -3.31
N GLU A 65 -11.59 -8.81 -3.93
CA GLU A 65 -12.14 -10.17 -4.01
C GLU A 65 -12.25 -10.87 -2.64
N CYS A 66 -11.35 -10.58 -1.68
CA CYS A 66 -11.42 -11.12 -0.32
C CYS A 66 -12.10 -10.19 0.70
N GLY A 67 -12.38 -8.94 0.32
CA GLY A 67 -13.02 -7.93 1.18
C GLY A 67 -12.10 -7.26 2.19
N ALA A 68 -10.78 -7.33 1.98
CA ALA A 68 -9.80 -6.67 2.84
C ALA A 68 -9.64 -5.18 2.47
N SER A 69 -9.37 -4.35 3.48
CA SER A 69 -9.05 -2.93 3.30
C SER A 69 -7.55 -2.72 3.09
N MET A 70 -7.19 -1.75 2.25
CA MET A 70 -5.79 -1.40 1.98
C MET A 70 -5.34 -0.22 2.86
N ALA A 71 -4.12 -0.30 3.39
CA ALA A 71 -3.36 0.85 3.91
C ALA A 71 -2.08 1.02 3.10
N ALA A 72 -1.97 2.11 2.35
CA ALA A 72 -0.83 2.38 1.48
C ALA A 72 0.21 3.28 2.19
N GLN A 73 1.37 2.71 2.53
CA GLN A 73 2.45 3.41 3.23
C GLN A 73 3.10 4.46 2.31
N CYS A 74 3.22 5.70 2.81
CA CYS A 74 4.04 6.74 2.19
C CYS A 74 5.54 6.50 2.42
N CYS A 75 6.40 7.14 1.63
CA CYS A 75 7.84 7.13 1.91
C CYS A 75 8.21 7.88 3.21
N GLU A 76 9.47 7.78 3.60
CA GLU A 76 10.02 8.39 4.82
C GLU A 76 9.89 9.93 4.88
N HIS A 77 9.75 10.61 3.74
CA HIS A 77 9.52 12.05 3.69
C HIS A 77 8.18 12.48 4.30
N LEU A 78 7.19 11.57 4.34
CA LEU A 78 5.93 11.75 5.06
C LEU A 78 5.87 10.86 6.30
N ASN A 79 7.03 10.54 6.90
CA ASN A 79 7.16 9.75 8.12
C ASN A 79 6.44 8.39 8.07
N ARG A 80 6.27 7.81 6.86
CA ARG A 80 5.54 6.55 6.66
C ARG A 80 4.07 6.60 7.08
N ALA A 81 3.47 7.79 7.07
CA ALA A 81 2.02 7.94 7.16
C ALA A 81 1.32 7.10 6.10
N LEU A 82 0.11 6.64 6.36
CA LEU A 82 -0.60 5.71 5.48
C LEU A 82 -1.83 6.36 4.87
N VAL A 83 -2.03 6.13 3.58
CA VAL A 83 -3.28 6.45 2.92
C VAL A 83 -4.26 5.30 3.18
N VAL A 84 -5.43 5.64 3.73
CA VAL A 84 -6.53 4.71 3.98
C VAL A 84 -7.85 5.34 3.53
N GLU A 85 -8.88 4.54 3.32
CA GLU A 85 -10.25 5.03 3.19
C GLU A 85 -10.74 5.57 4.55
N ARG A 86 -11.50 6.67 4.58
CA ARG A 86 -12.04 7.25 5.84
C ARG A 86 -12.75 6.23 6.74
N PRO A 87 -13.59 5.31 6.23
CA PRO A 87 -14.19 4.25 7.06
C PRO A 87 -13.17 3.35 7.77
N VAL A 88 -11.97 3.16 7.22
CA VAL A 88 -10.88 2.40 7.87
C VAL A 88 -10.32 3.22 9.03
N MET A 89 -10.04 4.50 8.82
CA MET A 89 -9.60 5.41 9.89
C MET A 89 -10.60 5.43 11.05
N GLU A 90 -11.91 5.57 10.75
CA GLU A 90 -12.97 5.58 11.76
C GLU A 90 -13.12 4.23 12.46
N LYS A 91 -13.10 3.12 11.71
CA LYS A 91 -13.22 1.76 12.27
C LYS A 91 -12.10 1.44 13.25
N TYR A 92 -10.87 1.85 12.93
CA TYR A 92 -9.69 1.54 13.73
C TYR A 92 -9.32 2.67 14.71
N ASP A 93 -10.08 3.77 14.76
CA ASP A 93 -9.81 4.94 15.61
C ASP A 93 -8.39 5.48 15.41
N LEU A 94 -8.04 5.71 14.14
CA LEU A 94 -6.70 6.16 13.74
C LEU A 94 -6.60 7.69 13.71
N GLU A 95 -5.46 8.23 14.13
CA GLU A 95 -5.19 9.67 14.10
C GLU A 95 -4.99 10.17 12.67
N GLN A 96 -5.89 11.04 12.21
CA GLN A 96 -5.77 11.69 10.90
C GLN A 96 -4.66 12.74 10.90
N VAL A 97 -3.79 12.71 9.89
CA VAL A 97 -2.77 13.74 9.67
C VAL A 97 -3.03 14.54 8.40
N ASN A 98 -2.54 15.78 8.36
CA ASN A 98 -2.83 16.72 7.28
C ASN A 98 -1.67 16.79 6.27
N ALA A 99 -1.65 15.87 5.32
CA ALA A 99 -0.73 15.88 4.18
C ALA A 99 -1.38 15.23 2.96
N ILE A 100 -0.87 15.51 1.76
CA ILE A 100 -1.26 14.85 0.52
C ILE A 100 0.01 14.30 -0.14
N PRO A 101 0.11 12.99 -0.40
CA PRO A 101 1.28 12.40 -1.03
C PRO A 101 1.46 12.92 -2.46
N GLN A 102 2.72 13.13 -2.81
CA GLN A 102 3.17 13.56 -4.12
C GLN A 102 4.14 12.51 -4.68
N PRO A 103 4.06 12.17 -5.98
CA PRO A 103 4.73 11.01 -6.52
C PRO A 103 6.26 11.16 -6.53
N ASN A 104 6.78 12.35 -6.83
CA ASN A 104 8.20 12.55 -7.13
C ASN A 104 9.05 13.12 -5.98
N HIS A 105 8.45 13.54 -4.85
CA HIS A 105 9.17 14.29 -3.82
C HIS A 105 8.84 13.88 -2.38
N ALA A 106 7.57 13.63 -2.05
CA ALA A 106 7.16 13.35 -0.68
C ALA A 106 5.87 12.52 -0.69
N GLY A 107 5.97 11.24 -0.33
CA GLY A 107 4.86 10.29 -0.32
C GLY A 107 5.12 9.07 -1.21
N GLY A 108 5.60 9.29 -2.43
CA GLY A 108 5.87 8.23 -3.41
C GLY A 108 4.67 7.90 -4.29
N ALA A 109 4.93 7.31 -5.47
CA ALA A 109 3.86 7.10 -6.46
C ALA A 109 2.76 6.14 -6.01
N PHE A 110 3.09 5.05 -5.32
CA PHE A 110 2.06 4.09 -4.91
C PHE A 110 1.03 4.71 -3.95
N ALA A 111 1.49 5.40 -2.90
CA ALA A 111 0.61 6.12 -1.99
C ALA A 111 -0.17 7.25 -2.69
N THR A 112 0.46 7.95 -3.65
CA THR A 112 -0.23 8.96 -4.48
C THR A 112 -1.36 8.33 -5.30
N VAL A 113 -1.10 7.20 -5.97
CA VAL A 113 -2.11 6.47 -6.74
C VAL A 113 -3.23 6.01 -5.83
N ALA A 114 -2.92 5.41 -4.67
CA ALA A 114 -3.94 5.02 -3.70
C ALA A 114 -4.82 6.21 -3.27
N TYR A 115 -4.21 7.35 -2.95
CA TYR A 115 -4.94 8.58 -2.60
C TYR A 115 -5.87 9.04 -3.73
N GLN A 116 -5.46 8.93 -4.98
CA GLN A 116 -6.27 9.35 -6.13
C GLN A 116 -7.41 8.37 -6.46
N GLN A 117 -7.24 7.09 -6.12
CA GLN A 117 -8.16 6.02 -6.51
C GLN A 117 -9.17 5.66 -5.41
N PHE A 118 -8.86 5.95 -4.14
CA PHE A 118 -9.78 5.79 -3.03
C PHE A 118 -10.96 6.76 -3.12
N ALA A 119 -12.10 6.36 -2.58
CA ALA A 119 -13.35 7.13 -2.66
C ALA A 119 -13.34 8.33 -1.70
N ASP A 120 -12.86 8.14 -0.46
CA ASP A 120 -12.70 9.19 0.54
C ASP A 120 -11.35 9.01 1.26
N PRO A 121 -10.23 9.32 0.57
CA PRO A 121 -8.89 9.11 1.08
C PRO A 121 -8.58 10.03 2.26
N VAL A 122 -7.90 9.47 3.26
CA VAL A 122 -7.28 10.22 4.36
C VAL A 122 -5.87 9.70 4.61
N LEU A 123 -5.02 10.55 5.17
CA LEU A 123 -3.73 10.11 5.72
C LEU A 123 -3.88 9.93 7.22
N VAL A 124 -3.29 8.85 7.72
CA VAL A 124 -3.18 8.56 9.15
C VAL A 124 -1.72 8.47 9.58
N GLU A 125 -1.44 8.86 10.82
CA GLU A 125 -0.07 8.80 11.38
C GLU A 125 0.50 7.39 11.32
N SER A 126 -0.33 6.41 11.71
CA SER A 126 0.03 5.01 11.88
C SER A 126 -1.23 4.16 11.81
N ILE A 127 -1.07 2.85 11.61
CA ILE A 127 -2.16 1.86 11.79
C ILE A 127 -1.97 1.02 13.08
N ASP A 128 -1.16 1.49 14.02
CA ASP A 128 -0.91 0.91 15.35
C ASP A 128 -0.56 -0.58 15.36
N ALA A 129 0.23 -1.04 14.39
CA ALA A 129 0.53 -2.45 14.20
C ALA A 129 -0.74 -3.33 14.11
N ARG A 130 -1.79 -2.87 13.41
CA ARG A 130 -3.08 -3.60 13.29
C ARG A 130 -3.31 -4.25 11.92
N ALA A 131 -2.36 -4.19 10.98
CA ALA A 131 -2.51 -4.97 9.74
C ALA A 131 -2.41 -6.47 10.02
N ASP A 132 -3.28 -7.23 9.37
CA ASP A 132 -3.33 -8.70 9.40
C ASP A 132 -2.29 -9.33 8.47
N ALA A 133 -1.94 -8.62 7.40
CA ALA A 133 -0.90 -9.01 6.46
C ALA A 133 -0.40 -7.78 5.69
N GLY A 134 0.65 -7.97 4.89
CA GLY A 134 1.09 -6.93 3.98
C GLY A 134 2.07 -7.42 2.93
N ILE A 135 2.45 -6.50 2.05
CA ILE A 135 3.49 -6.74 1.03
C ILE A 135 4.46 -5.55 0.98
N ASP A 136 5.75 -5.86 0.99
CA ASP A 136 6.83 -4.89 0.81
C ASP A 136 7.48 -5.10 -0.56
N ILE A 137 7.34 -4.12 -1.45
CA ILE A 137 7.89 -4.11 -2.79
C ILE A 137 9.03 -3.10 -2.84
N GLY A 138 10.26 -3.59 -2.96
CA GLY A 138 11.45 -2.75 -3.05
C GLY A 138 12.06 -2.36 -1.69
N GLY A 139 11.82 -3.16 -0.64
CA GLY A 139 12.52 -3.02 0.64
C GLY A 139 12.21 -1.71 1.37
N THR A 140 10.94 -1.32 1.36
CA THR A 140 10.42 -0.11 2.02
C THR A 140 10.20 -0.29 3.51
N LEU A 141 10.20 -1.52 4.04
CA LEU A 141 9.94 -1.88 5.43
C LEU A 141 8.52 -1.52 5.89
N ILE A 142 7.71 -2.55 6.17
CA ILE A 142 6.31 -2.42 6.64
C ILE A 142 6.07 -3.08 8.01
N GLY A 143 7.11 -3.66 8.64
CA GLY A 143 6.95 -4.48 9.85
C GLY A 143 6.41 -3.72 11.07
N MET A 144 6.56 -2.39 11.10
CA MET A 144 5.97 -1.53 12.14
C MET A 144 4.43 -1.43 12.06
N HIS A 145 3.83 -1.91 10.97
CA HIS A 145 2.40 -1.79 10.69
C HIS A 145 1.62 -3.10 10.88
N ILE A 146 2.31 -4.24 11.02
CA ILE A 146 1.69 -5.57 11.09
C ILE A 146 1.61 -6.03 12.55
N HIS A 147 0.50 -6.66 12.93
CA HIS A 147 0.33 -7.13 14.30
C HIS A 147 1.39 -8.18 14.66
N PRO A 148 1.92 -8.15 15.90
CA PRO A 148 2.73 -9.26 16.39
C PRO A 148 1.88 -10.54 16.50
N VAL A 149 2.40 -11.73 16.18
CA VAL A 149 3.73 -12.03 15.62
C VAL A 149 3.66 -12.04 14.10
N VAL A 150 4.46 -11.21 13.43
CA VAL A 150 4.63 -11.28 11.97
C VAL A 150 5.58 -12.43 11.60
N VAL A 151 5.23 -13.17 10.54
CA VAL A 151 5.98 -14.34 10.04
C VAL A 151 6.25 -14.18 8.55
#